data_AF-A0A806KGQ1-F1
#
_entry.id   AF-A0A806KGQ1-F1
#
_cell.length_a   1.000
_cell.length_b   1.000
_cell.length_c   1.000
_cell.angle_alpha   90.00
_cell.angle_beta   90.00
_cell.angle_gamma   90.00
#
_symmetry.space_group_name_H-M   'P 1'
#
loop_
_entity.id
_entity.type
_entity.pdbx_description
1 polymer ?
#
loop_
_entity_poly.entity_id
_entity_poly.type
_entity_poly.pdbx_seq_one_letter_code
_entity_poly.pdbx_strand_id
1 'polypeptide(L)'
;MNKPSMFPLPGSRIAVYVGDSLPIRLEHESFGAPGWQAFLRTNLGRGARARREVIAKAGGRESQSLTFGGASWRDIPLQPASGKWTLDLAITEVGFFRAKAYIVDPDGHQHWPDGTDLGISALPDNLRTGNTIYCAFPRMFGPTRTSVKTEDPVLEAGYRQLESEGMTVIPKSGKLRDVTAQLDHVINTLGCRILHLLPIRPRPDGDGEDGALWKPLRHPRLYRHRPCPH
;
A
#
# COMPACT_ATOMS: atom_id res chain seq x y z
N MET A 1 37.26 -7.58 8.95
CA MET A 1 36.16 -8.52 9.27
C MET A 1 35.14 -8.45 8.18
N ASN A 2 34.76 -9.59 7.64
CA ASN A 2 33.70 -9.65 6.65
C ASN A 2 32.37 -9.28 7.33
N LYS A 3 31.50 -8.52 6.68
CA LYS A 3 30.17 -8.24 7.26
C LYS A 3 29.30 -9.49 7.17
N PRO A 4 28.40 -9.73 8.14
CA PRO A 4 27.47 -10.85 8.03
C PRO A 4 26.55 -10.66 6.82
N SER A 5 26.10 -11.77 6.25
CA SER A 5 25.12 -11.81 5.16
C SER A 5 23.81 -12.36 5.69
N MET A 6 22.68 -11.77 5.34
CA MET A 6 21.36 -12.24 5.77
C MET A 6 20.43 -12.56 4.59
N PHE A 7 19.52 -13.49 4.84
CA PHE A 7 18.40 -13.83 3.97
C PHE A 7 17.07 -13.73 4.75
N PRO A 8 16.02 -13.11 4.20
CA PRO A 8 15.99 -12.30 2.98
C PRO A 8 16.97 -11.12 3.03
N LEU A 9 17.38 -10.61 1.87
CA LEU A 9 18.41 -9.57 1.78
C LEU A 9 17.95 -8.28 2.48
N PRO A 10 18.88 -7.54 3.12
CA PRO A 10 18.62 -6.20 3.63
C PRO A 10 18.03 -5.30 2.54
N GLY A 11 17.07 -4.44 2.91
CA GLY A 11 16.40 -3.51 2.02
C GLY A 11 15.39 -4.12 1.06
N SER A 12 15.28 -5.45 1.00
CA SER A 12 14.20 -6.10 0.25
C SER A 12 12.83 -5.81 0.86
N ARG A 13 11.80 -5.89 0.02
CA ARG A 13 10.39 -5.76 0.43
C ARG A 13 9.64 -6.99 -0.01
N ILE A 14 9.07 -7.70 0.95
CA ILE A 14 8.37 -8.95 0.71
C ILE A 14 6.91 -8.83 1.15
N ALA A 15 6.03 -9.49 0.41
CA ALA A 15 4.64 -9.68 0.80
C ALA A 15 4.46 -11.12 1.30
N VAL A 16 3.87 -11.25 2.48
CA VAL A 16 3.55 -12.52 3.13
C VAL A 16 2.12 -12.44 3.65
N TYR A 17 1.56 -13.56 4.08
CA TYR A 17 0.23 -13.63 4.67
C TYR A 17 0.32 -14.04 6.13
N VAL A 18 -0.66 -13.62 6.93
CA VAL A 18 -0.82 -14.16 8.29
C VAL A 18 -0.94 -15.68 8.22
N GLY A 19 -0.25 -16.38 9.12
CA GLY A 19 -0.09 -17.83 9.11
C GLY A 19 1.16 -18.33 8.37
N ASP A 20 1.84 -17.49 7.59
CA ASP A 20 3.12 -17.86 6.97
C ASP A 20 4.23 -18.00 8.00
N SER A 21 5.25 -18.78 7.62
CA SER A 21 6.55 -18.82 8.28
C SER A 21 7.60 -18.25 7.34
N LEU A 22 8.31 -17.22 7.79
CA LEU A 22 9.36 -16.56 7.04
C LEU A 22 10.74 -17.04 7.52
N PRO A 23 11.50 -17.79 6.70
CA PRO A 23 12.84 -18.22 7.08
C PRO A 23 13.81 -17.05 7.06
N ILE A 24 14.38 -16.75 8.21
CA ILE A 24 15.48 -15.81 8.40
C ILE A 24 16.76 -16.61 8.55
N ARG A 25 17.80 -16.21 7.82
CA ARG A 25 19.12 -16.85 7.88
C ARG A 25 20.20 -15.79 7.97
N LEU A 26 21.26 -16.09 8.71
CA LEU A 26 22.41 -15.23 8.88
C LEU A 26 23.68 -16.05 8.76
N GLU A 27 24.58 -15.61 7.89
CA GLU A 27 25.84 -16.28 7.56
C GLU A 27 27.00 -15.34 7.88
N HIS A 28 28.03 -15.88 8.52
CA HIS A 28 29.25 -15.17 8.88
C HIS A 28 30.40 -16.17 9.06
N GLU A 29 31.64 -15.73 8.82
CA GLU A 29 32.85 -16.57 8.93
C GLU A 29 33.08 -17.11 10.35
N SER A 30 32.61 -16.39 11.37
CA SER A 30 32.70 -16.80 12.79
C SER A 30 31.59 -17.75 13.24
N PHE A 31 30.82 -18.34 12.32
CA PHE A 31 29.83 -19.36 12.69
C PHE A 31 30.49 -20.53 13.43
N GLY A 32 29.93 -20.90 14.58
CA GLY A 32 30.45 -21.97 15.43
C GLY A 32 31.63 -21.56 16.34
N ALA A 33 32.14 -20.33 16.23
CA ALA A 33 33.15 -19.83 17.16
C ALA A 33 32.52 -19.58 18.55
N PRO A 34 33.25 -19.87 19.65
CA PRO A 34 32.75 -19.66 21.01
C PRO A 34 32.35 -18.20 21.27
N GLY A 35 31.23 -17.99 21.96
CA GLY A 35 30.76 -16.67 22.39
C GLY A 35 30.03 -15.85 21.34
N TRP A 36 29.99 -16.28 20.07
CA TRP A 36 29.23 -15.59 19.03
C TRP A 36 27.74 -15.95 19.09
N GLN A 37 26.88 -14.94 19.03
CA GLN A 37 25.43 -15.08 19.06
C GLN A 37 24.79 -14.35 17.89
N ALA A 38 23.58 -14.76 17.49
CA ALA A 38 22.83 -14.13 16.41
C ALA A 38 21.42 -13.78 16.84
N PHE A 39 20.94 -12.61 16.39
CA PHE A 39 19.62 -12.08 16.74
C PHE A 39 18.94 -11.46 15.53
N LEU A 40 17.60 -11.51 15.55
CA LEU A 40 16.74 -10.76 14.65
C LEU A 40 16.12 -9.61 15.41
N ARG A 41 16.49 -8.38 15.05
CA ARG A 41 15.77 -7.19 15.52
C ARG A 41 14.54 -6.98 14.65
N THR A 42 13.35 -6.98 15.23
CA THR A 42 12.08 -6.76 14.50
C THR A 42 11.02 -6.06 15.35
N ASN A 43 10.05 -5.42 14.70
CA ASN A 43 8.84 -4.90 15.35
C ASN A 43 7.60 -5.80 15.16
N LEU A 44 7.75 -6.98 14.53
CA LEU A 44 6.69 -7.98 14.38
C LEU A 44 6.26 -8.55 15.74
N GLY A 45 4.94 -8.75 15.93
CA GLY A 45 4.32 -9.14 17.19
C GLY A 45 4.11 -7.94 18.14
N ARG A 46 4.43 -6.72 17.69
CA ARG A 46 4.18 -5.46 18.40
C ARG A 46 3.53 -4.42 17.49
N GLY A 47 2.79 -4.84 16.47
CA GLY A 47 2.15 -3.97 15.49
C GLY A 47 1.17 -2.96 16.08
N ALA A 48 0.48 -3.30 17.17
CA ALA A 48 -0.36 -2.33 17.90
C ALA A 48 0.45 -1.21 18.59
N ARG A 49 1.71 -1.47 18.99
CA ARG A 49 2.61 -0.44 19.52
C ARG A 49 3.25 0.35 18.39
N ALA A 50 3.68 -0.31 17.32
CA ALA A 50 4.24 0.33 16.12
C ALA A 50 3.23 1.31 15.46
N ARG A 51 1.97 0.90 15.31
CA ARG A 51 0.89 1.78 14.78
C ARG A 51 0.66 3.00 15.67
N ARG A 52 0.66 2.83 16.99
CA ARG A 52 0.55 3.94 17.94
C ARG A 52 1.72 4.92 17.82
N GLU A 53 2.94 4.42 17.67
CA GLU A 53 4.13 5.26 17.42
C GLU A 53 4.00 6.05 16.11
N VAL A 54 3.54 5.42 15.02
CA VAL A 54 3.32 6.09 13.72
C VAL A 54 2.24 7.18 13.83
N ILE A 55 1.09 6.87 14.44
CA ILE A 55 -0.01 7.83 14.64
C ILE A 55 0.45 8.99 15.53
N ALA A 56 1.17 8.71 16.62
CA ALA A 56 1.71 9.73 17.51
C ALA A 56 2.68 10.67 16.78
N LYS A 57 3.56 10.14 15.92
CA LYS A 57 4.48 10.94 15.10
C LYS A 57 3.77 11.76 14.03
N ALA A 58 2.72 11.22 13.40
CA ALA A 58 1.96 11.92 12.37
C ALA A 58 1.03 13.02 12.94
N GLY A 59 0.60 12.89 14.21
CA GLY A 59 -0.40 13.75 14.84
C GLY A 59 0.11 15.02 15.53
N GLY A 60 1.40 15.38 15.44
CA GLY A 60 1.93 16.67 15.92
C GLY A 60 1.81 16.95 17.43
N ARG A 61 1.42 15.98 18.27
CA ARG A 61 1.39 16.14 19.73
C ARG A 61 2.69 15.66 20.36
N GLU A 62 3.75 16.45 20.21
CA GLU A 62 5.08 16.17 20.76
C GLU A 62 5.10 16.08 22.30
N SER A 63 4.08 16.54 23.01
CA SER A 63 4.15 16.72 24.47
C SER A 63 3.45 15.65 25.34
N GLN A 64 2.69 14.69 24.80
CA GLN A 64 1.90 13.77 25.64
C GLN A 64 2.00 12.27 25.33
N SER A 65 2.86 11.84 24.41
CA SER A 65 3.08 10.40 24.20
C SER A 65 4.51 10.02 24.57
N LEU A 66 4.68 9.56 25.81
CA LEU A 66 5.83 8.78 26.29
C LEU A 66 5.98 7.42 25.57
N THR A 67 5.59 7.31 24.29
CA THR A 67 6.02 6.21 23.44
C THR A 67 7.45 6.50 23.02
N PHE A 68 8.41 6.04 23.83
CA PHE A 68 9.81 5.92 23.43
C PHE A 68 9.88 5.42 21.99
N GLY A 69 10.48 6.22 21.10
CA GLY A 69 10.68 5.82 19.71
C GLY A 69 11.45 4.51 19.69
N GLY A 70 10.79 3.45 19.21
CA GLY A 70 11.38 2.11 19.14
C GLY A 70 10.99 1.13 20.25
N ALA A 71 10.04 1.47 21.13
CA ALA A 71 9.45 0.50 22.09
C ALA A 71 8.74 -0.70 21.41
N SER A 72 8.47 -0.56 20.11
CA SER A 72 7.97 -1.62 19.24
C SER A 72 9.04 -2.65 18.82
N TRP A 73 10.33 -2.33 18.89
CA TRP A 73 11.40 -3.28 18.53
C TRP A 73 11.65 -4.31 19.63
N ARG A 74 12.04 -5.52 19.21
CA ARG A 74 12.49 -6.64 20.03
C ARG A 74 13.59 -7.38 19.29
N ASP A 75 14.43 -8.07 20.04
CA ASP A 75 15.43 -8.97 19.50
C ASP A 75 14.99 -10.42 19.75
N ILE A 76 15.08 -11.26 18.72
CA ILE A 76 14.71 -12.68 18.77
C ILE A 76 15.98 -13.48 18.48
N PRO A 77 16.42 -14.39 19.37
CA PRO A 77 17.62 -15.18 19.11
C PRO A 77 17.41 -16.12 17.91
N LEU A 78 18.40 -16.17 17.02
CA LEU A 78 18.47 -17.19 15.98
C LEU A 78 19.14 -18.45 16.56
N GLN A 79 18.74 -19.62 16.05
CA GLN A 79 19.30 -20.90 16.43
C GLN A 79 20.40 -21.33 15.45
N PRO A 80 21.51 -21.90 15.91
CA PRO A 80 22.53 -22.45 15.01
C PRO A 80 21.99 -23.71 14.31
N ALA A 81 22.01 -23.74 12.98
CA ALA A 81 21.59 -24.88 12.16
C ALA A 81 22.37 -24.93 10.84
N SER A 82 22.97 -26.08 10.53
CA SER A 82 23.60 -26.39 9.24
C SER A 82 24.59 -25.31 8.73
N GLY A 83 25.55 -24.89 9.57
CA GLY A 83 26.60 -23.95 9.17
C GLY A 83 26.20 -22.46 9.21
N LYS A 84 25.01 -22.14 9.73
CA LYS A 84 24.49 -20.77 9.81
C LYS A 84 23.51 -20.59 10.97
N TRP A 85 23.12 -19.36 11.27
CA TRP A 85 22.05 -19.10 12.21
C TRP A 85 20.72 -18.96 11.48
N THR A 86 19.66 -19.55 12.02
CA THR A 86 18.33 -19.58 11.40
C THR A 86 17.22 -19.25 12.39
N LEU A 87 16.12 -18.70 11.89
CA LEU A 87 14.88 -18.48 12.61
C LEU A 87 13.72 -18.56 11.63
N ASP A 88 12.73 -19.41 11.93
CA ASP A 88 11.47 -19.45 11.20
C ASP A 88 10.48 -18.51 11.89
N LEU A 89 10.32 -17.32 11.32
CA LEU A 89 9.53 -16.24 11.90
C LEU A 89 8.05 -16.39 11.51
N ALA A 90 7.22 -16.76 12.48
CA ALA A 90 5.77 -16.85 12.28
C ALA A 90 5.12 -15.47 12.09
N ILE A 91 4.33 -15.32 11.02
CA ILE A 91 3.58 -14.10 10.71
C ILE A 91 2.21 -14.17 11.39
N THR A 92 2.02 -13.39 12.45
CA THR A 92 0.85 -13.52 13.34
C THR A 92 -0.12 -12.35 13.29
N GLU A 93 0.25 -11.24 12.65
CA GLU A 93 -0.60 -10.05 12.55
C GLU A 93 -0.46 -9.35 11.20
N VAL A 94 -1.53 -8.70 10.77
CA VAL A 94 -1.59 -7.89 9.54
C VAL A 94 -0.89 -6.54 9.79
N GLY A 95 -0.07 -6.11 8.84
CA GLY A 95 0.59 -4.81 8.91
C GLY A 95 1.87 -4.73 8.10
N PHE A 96 2.61 -3.64 8.32
CA PHE A 96 3.95 -3.47 7.78
C PHE A 96 4.98 -3.50 8.90
N PHE A 97 5.93 -4.42 8.78
CA PHE A 97 6.95 -4.67 9.78
C PHE A 97 8.34 -4.50 9.19
N ARG A 98 9.30 -4.24 10.07
CA ARG A 98 10.72 -4.13 9.73
C ARG A 98 11.49 -5.18 10.50
N ALA A 99 12.52 -5.72 9.88
CA ALA A 99 13.40 -6.68 10.51
C ALA A 99 14.85 -6.53 10.01
N LYS A 100 15.82 -6.82 10.87
CA LYS A 100 17.23 -6.90 10.48
C LYS A 100 17.98 -7.85 11.41
N ALA A 101 18.63 -8.85 10.81
CA ALA A 101 19.43 -9.82 11.55
C ALA A 101 20.84 -9.28 11.78
N TYR A 102 21.45 -9.64 12.90
CA TYR A 102 22.81 -9.23 13.27
C TYR A 102 23.47 -10.29 14.17
N ILE A 103 24.79 -10.24 14.26
CA ILE A 103 25.57 -11.05 15.20
C ILE A 103 26.17 -10.19 16.31
N VAL A 104 26.43 -10.83 17.45
CA VAL A 104 27.13 -10.26 18.60
C VAL A 104 28.39 -11.07 18.83
N ASP A 105 29.53 -10.39 18.92
CA ASP A 105 30.81 -11.03 19.24
C ASP A 105 30.98 -11.25 20.76
N PRO A 106 32.01 -12.00 21.21
CA PRO A 106 32.23 -12.27 22.63
C PRO A 106 32.46 -11.03 23.49
N ASP A 107 32.92 -9.93 22.89
CA ASP A 107 33.14 -8.64 23.56
C ASP A 107 31.85 -7.81 23.63
N GLY A 108 30.76 -8.28 23.01
CA GLY A 108 29.45 -7.66 22.99
C GLY A 108 29.21 -6.69 21.84
N HIS A 109 30.12 -6.56 20.87
CA HIS A 109 29.91 -5.69 19.72
C HIS A 109 28.94 -6.30 18.70
N GLN A 110 28.10 -5.44 18.14
CA GLN A 110 27.08 -5.83 17.17
C GLN A 110 27.61 -5.61 15.75
N HIS A 111 27.57 -6.67 14.95
CA HIS A 111 27.94 -6.63 13.55
C HIS A 111 26.69 -6.78 12.69
N TRP A 112 26.45 -5.78 11.85
CA TRP A 112 25.23 -5.68 11.03
C TRP A 112 25.55 -5.92 9.55
N PRO A 113 24.65 -6.59 8.81
CA PRO A 113 24.74 -6.68 7.36
C PRO A 113 24.54 -5.29 6.73
N ASP A 114 25.15 -5.07 5.57
CA ASP A 114 24.98 -3.83 4.80
C ASP A 114 23.57 -3.69 4.24
N GLY A 115 23.09 -2.45 4.16
CA GLY A 115 21.77 -2.10 3.63
C GLY A 115 20.74 -1.74 4.69
N THR A 116 19.54 -1.38 4.23
CA THR A 116 18.41 -0.98 5.09
C THR A 116 17.66 -2.19 5.66
N ASP A 117 16.68 -1.98 6.52
CA ASP A 117 15.90 -3.08 7.09
C ASP A 117 15.09 -3.81 6.03
N LEU A 118 14.89 -5.11 6.23
CA LEU A 118 13.89 -5.90 5.51
C LEU A 118 12.50 -5.34 5.80
N GLY A 119 11.74 -5.02 4.75
CA GLY A 119 10.34 -4.64 4.85
C GLY A 119 9.41 -5.83 4.63
N ILE A 120 8.51 -6.08 5.57
CA ILE A 120 7.56 -7.20 5.55
C ILE A 120 6.15 -6.64 5.52
N SER A 121 5.44 -6.82 4.40
CA SER A 121 4.02 -6.52 4.27
C SER A 121 3.22 -7.80 4.55
N ALA A 122 2.66 -7.91 5.75
CA ALA A 122 1.82 -9.04 6.15
C ALA A 122 0.35 -8.75 5.82
N LEU A 123 -0.20 -9.51 4.88
CA LEU A 123 -1.57 -9.44 4.40
C LEU A 123 -2.49 -10.39 5.19
N PRO A 124 -3.80 -10.08 5.30
CA PRO A 124 -4.77 -11.02 5.85
C PRO A 124 -4.80 -12.36 5.10
N ASP A 125 -4.92 -13.49 5.81
CA ASP A 125 -4.96 -14.83 5.20
C ASP A 125 -6.15 -15.03 4.24
N ASN A 126 -7.28 -14.37 4.49
CA ASN A 126 -8.46 -14.45 3.62
C ASN A 126 -8.24 -13.84 2.21
N LEU A 127 -7.14 -13.11 1.99
CA LEU A 127 -6.71 -12.61 0.69
C LEU A 127 -5.70 -13.52 -0.02
N ARG A 128 -5.31 -14.65 0.58
CA ARG A 128 -4.27 -15.54 0.04
C ARG A 128 -4.68 -16.24 -1.26
N THR A 129 -5.90 -16.77 -1.30
CA THR A 129 -6.41 -17.56 -2.44
C THR A 129 -7.91 -17.35 -2.61
N GLY A 130 -8.45 -17.75 -3.77
CA GLY A 130 -9.89 -17.70 -4.04
C GLY A 130 -10.45 -16.27 -4.11
N ASN A 131 -9.65 -15.32 -4.59
CA ASN A 131 -10.07 -13.94 -4.74
C ASN A 131 -10.85 -13.73 -6.03
N THR A 132 -12.11 -13.34 -5.89
CA THR A 132 -12.89 -12.77 -7.00
C THR A 132 -12.78 -11.25 -6.96
N ILE A 133 -12.42 -10.65 -8.09
CA ILE A 133 -12.25 -9.20 -8.24
C ILE A 133 -13.49 -8.62 -8.91
N TYR A 134 -14.14 -7.67 -8.25
CA TYR A 134 -15.22 -6.88 -8.84
C TYR A 134 -14.65 -5.54 -9.33
N CYS A 135 -14.64 -5.33 -10.65
CA CYS A 135 -14.20 -4.06 -11.24
C CYS A 135 -15.38 -3.09 -11.30
N ALA A 136 -15.33 -2.03 -10.50
CA ALA A 136 -16.36 -1.00 -10.45
C ALA A 136 -15.85 0.27 -11.11
N PHE A 137 -16.57 0.78 -12.12
CA PHE A 137 -16.37 2.13 -12.61
C PHE A 137 -17.36 3.07 -11.92
N PRO A 138 -16.93 3.92 -10.95
CA PRO A 138 -17.87 4.63 -10.08
C PRO A 138 -18.90 5.48 -10.83
N ARG A 139 -18.52 6.05 -11.98
CA ARG A 139 -19.42 6.86 -12.82
C ARG A 139 -20.64 6.09 -13.35
N MET A 140 -20.56 4.76 -13.45
CA MET A 140 -21.69 3.91 -13.88
C MET A 140 -22.65 3.58 -12.74
N PHE A 141 -22.35 3.95 -11.49
CA PHE A 141 -23.19 3.66 -10.33
C PHE A 141 -24.28 4.70 -10.07
N GLY A 142 -24.47 5.66 -10.98
CA GLY A 142 -25.44 6.74 -10.83
C GLY A 142 -26.91 6.28 -10.98
N PRO A 143 -27.85 7.24 -11.01
CA PRO A 143 -29.30 6.96 -11.03
C PRO A 143 -29.75 6.02 -12.16
N THR A 144 -29.01 5.98 -13.27
CA THR A 144 -29.31 5.19 -14.45
C THR A 144 -28.63 3.82 -14.49
N ARG A 145 -27.96 3.39 -13.41
CA ARG A 145 -27.18 2.13 -13.34
C ARG A 145 -28.00 0.90 -13.77
N THR A 146 -29.29 0.87 -13.43
CA THR A 146 -30.20 -0.24 -13.76
C THR A 146 -31.08 0.05 -14.97
N SER A 147 -30.89 1.20 -15.63
CA SER A 147 -31.70 1.58 -16.77
C SER A 147 -31.26 0.81 -18.02
N VAL A 148 -32.23 0.26 -18.73
CA VAL A 148 -32.01 -0.38 -20.04
C VAL A 148 -31.65 0.68 -21.10
N LYS A 149 -32.15 1.90 -20.93
CA LYS A 149 -31.80 3.07 -21.73
C LYS A 149 -31.45 4.23 -20.81
N THR A 150 -30.31 4.87 -21.07
CA THR A 150 -29.83 6.03 -20.32
C THR A 150 -30.25 7.35 -20.95
N GLU A 151 -30.81 7.31 -22.16
CA GLU A 151 -31.29 8.48 -22.90
C GLU A 151 -32.63 8.95 -22.35
N ASP A 152 -32.66 10.21 -21.89
CA ASP A 152 -33.88 10.95 -21.63
C ASP A 152 -34.02 12.02 -22.73
N PRO A 153 -34.95 11.88 -23.68
CA PRO A 153 -35.08 12.79 -24.81
C PRO A 153 -35.22 14.27 -24.43
N VAL A 154 -35.78 14.56 -23.25
CA VAL A 154 -35.96 15.94 -22.76
C VAL A 154 -34.63 16.51 -22.26
N LEU A 155 -33.86 15.72 -21.50
CA LEU A 155 -32.53 16.13 -21.03
C LEU A 155 -31.52 16.22 -22.18
N GLU A 156 -31.56 15.27 -23.12
CA GLU A 156 -30.68 15.25 -24.30
C GLU A 156 -30.91 16.45 -25.22
N ALA A 157 -32.16 16.90 -25.39
CA ALA A 157 -32.45 18.13 -26.11
C ALA A 157 -31.82 19.36 -25.43
N GLY A 158 -31.91 19.43 -24.10
CA GLY A 158 -31.26 20.47 -23.30
C GLY A 158 -29.73 20.42 -23.39
N TYR A 159 -29.12 19.24 -23.35
CA TYR A 159 -27.68 19.08 -23.50
C TYR A 159 -27.19 19.53 -24.87
N ARG A 160 -27.88 19.13 -25.95
CA ARG A 160 -27.55 19.56 -27.32
C ARG A 160 -27.64 21.07 -27.49
N GLN A 161 -28.60 21.71 -26.85
CA GLN A 161 -28.70 23.18 -26.87
C GLN A 161 -27.47 23.81 -26.20
N LEU A 162 -27.08 23.34 -25.02
CA LEU A 162 -25.89 23.84 -24.32
C LEU A 162 -24.60 23.58 -25.12
N GLU A 163 -24.48 22.41 -25.76
CA GLU A 163 -23.35 22.08 -26.63
C GLU A 163 -23.29 22.95 -27.88
N SER A 164 -24.44 23.31 -28.46
CA SER A 164 -24.51 24.25 -29.60
C SER A 164 -23.99 25.66 -29.25
N GLU A 165 -24.05 26.02 -27.96
CA GLU A 165 -23.49 27.27 -27.42
C GLU A 165 -21.99 27.16 -27.10
N GLY A 166 -21.36 26.03 -27.45
CA GLY A 166 -19.94 25.73 -27.27
C GLY A 166 -19.61 25.10 -25.91
N MET A 167 -20.62 24.73 -25.11
CA MET A 167 -20.40 24.18 -23.77
C MET A 167 -20.18 22.67 -23.79
N THR A 168 -19.24 22.18 -22.99
CA THR A 168 -19.11 20.73 -22.78
C THR A 168 -20.02 20.33 -21.63
N VAL A 169 -21.06 19.55 -21.93
CA VAL A 169 -21.97 19.03 -20.90
C VAL A 169 -21.43 17.70 -20.38
N ILE A 170 -21.25 17.61 -19.06
CA ILE A 170 -20.97 16.35 -18.37
C ILE A 170 -22.24 15.93 -17.63
N PRO A 171 -22.95 14.90 -18.09
CA PRO A 171 -24.15 14.42 -17.41
C PRO A 171 -23.85 13.98 -15.98
N LYS A 172 -24.88 14.05 -15.12
CA LYS A 172 -24.79 13.51 -13.76
C LYS A 172 -24.37 12.04 -13.84
N SER A 173 -23.30 11.70 -13.15
CA SER A 173 -22.74 10.34 -13.10
C SER A 173 -22.66 9.84 -11.66
N GLY A 174 -22.46 8.53 -11.51
CA GLY A 174 -22.29 7.90 -10.21
C GLY A 174 -21.08 8.43 -9.45
N LYS A 175 -21.20 8.47 -8.13
CA LYS A 175 -20.20 8.88 -7.16
C LYS A 175 -19.69 7.66 -6.40
N LEU A 176 -18.58 7.81 -5.69
CA LEU A 176 -18.07 6.74 -4.82
C LEU A 176 -19.11 6.29 -3.77
N ARG A 177 -19.94 7.23 -3.28
CA ARG A 177 -21.02 6.91 -2.33
C ARG A 177 -22.05 5.94 -2.93
N ASP A 178 -22.29 6.02 -4.23
CA ASP A 178 -23.23 5.12 -4.92
C ASP A 178 -22.64 3.70 -5.02
N VAL A 179 -21.32 3.58 -5.16
CA VAL A 179 -20.61 2.29 -5.06
C VAL A 179 -20.68 1.75 -3.63
N THR A 180 -20.51 2.61 -2.61
CA THR A 180 -20.61 2.23 -1.19
C THR A 180 -21.95 1.56 -0.89
N ALA A 181 -23.05 2.10 -1.42
CA ALA A 181 -24.39 1.53 -1.25
C ALA A 181 -24.56 0.12 -1.86
N GLN A 182 -23.64 -0.32 -2.74
CA GLN A 182 -23.68 -1.64 -3.38
C GLN A 182 -22.67 -2.63 -2.79
N LEU A 183 -21.88 -2.24 -1.77
CA LEU A 183 -20.83 -3.10 -1.22
C LEU A 183 -21.38 -4.41 -0.66
N ASP A 184 -22.51 -4.38 0.05
CA ASP A 184 -23.12 -5.60 0.57
C ASP A 184 -23.49 -6.58 -0.53
N HIS A 185 -24.00 -6.09 -1.67
CA HIS A 185 -24.27 -6.96 -2.81
C HIS A 185 -22.98 -7.54 -3.40
N VAL A 186 -21.96 -6.71 -3.61
CA VAL A 186 -20.67 -7.14 -4.19
C VAL A 186 -19.96 -8.16 -3.30
N ILE A 187 -19.88 -7.91 -1.99
CA ILE A 187 -19.14 -8.75 -1.05
C ILE A 187 -19.98 -9.96 -0.61
N ASN A 188 -21.22 -9.74 -0.16
CA ASN A 188 -22.02 -10.79 0.49
C ASN A 188 -22.92 -11.56 -0.48
N THR A 189 -23.37 -10.96 -1.60
CA THR A 189 -24.18 -11.67 -2.61
C THR A 189 -23.32 -12.29 -3.70
N LEU A 190 -22.43 -11.51 -4.32
CA LEU A 190 -21.57 -12.00 -5.42
C LEU A 190 -20.33 -12.75 -4.91
N GLY A 191 -20.00 -12.63 -3.63
CA GLY A 191 -18.83 -13.28 -3.04
C GLY A 191 -17.50 -12.69 -3.52
N CYS A 192 -17.50 -11.46 -4.05
CA CYS A 192 -16.28 -10.79 -4.45
C CYS A 192 -15.47 -10.38 -3.22
N ARG A 193 -14.15 -10.60 -3.25
CA ARG A 193 -13.25 -10.30 -2.11
C ARG A 193 -12.45 -9.03 -2.30
N ILE A 194 -12.25 -8.63 -3.56
CA ILE A 194 -11.47 -7.46 -3.92
C ILE A 194 -12.35 -6.55 -4.77
N LEU A 195 -12.53 -5.31 -4.32
CA LEU A 195 -13.13 -4.26 -5.11
C LEU A 195 -12.03 -3.48 -5.84
N HIS A 196 -11.99 -3.59 -7.16
CA HIS A 196 -11.09 -2.81 -7.99
C HIS A 196 -11.83 -1.59 -8.54
N LEU A 197 -11.50 -0.41 -8.01
CA LEU A 197 -12.09 0.85 -8.45
C LEU A 197 -11.35 1.36 -9.70
N LEU A 198 -12.07 1.36 -10.82
CA LEU A 198 -11.64 1.99 -12.08
C LEU A 198 -11.69 3.52 -11.94
N PRO A 199 -10.98 4.29 -12.78
CA PRO A 199 -10.36 5.57 -12.43
C PRO A 199 -11.19 6.44 -11.50
N ILE A 200 -10.70 6.58 -10.26
CA ILE A 200 -11.31 7.43 -9.23
C ILE A 200 -10.84 8.88 -9.39
N ARG A 201 -9.70 9.10 -10.03
CA ARG A 201 -9.18 10.45 -10.24
C ARG A 201 -10.18 11.25 -11.07
N PRO A 202 -10.38 12.54 -10.75
CA PRO A 202 -11.03 13.44 -11.67
C PRO A 202 -10.36 13.28 -13.04
N ARG A 203 -11.14 13.37 -14.10
CA ARG A 203 -10.54 13.61 -15.42
C ARG A 203 -9.74 14.93 -15.28
N PRO A 204 -8.59 15.12 -15.96
CA PRO A 204 -7.84 16.37 -15.89
C PRO A 204 -8.68 17.48 -16.54
N ASP A 205 -9.64 17.94 -15.77
CA ASP A 205 -10.56 19.01 -16.06
C ASP A 205 -9.97 20.14 -15.22
N GLY A 206 -9.42 21.16 -15.89
CA GLY A 206 -8.85 22.32 -15.21
C GLY A 206 -9.87 22.88 -14.22
N ASP A 207 -9.44 23.01 -12.97
CA ASP A 207 -10.03 23.75 -11.86
C ASP A 207 -11.54 24.06 -11.96
N GLY A 208 -12.37 23.17 -11.42
CA GLY A 208 -13.79 23.45 -11.26
C GLY A 208 -14.49 22.40 -10.41
N GLU A 209 -14.74 22.74 -9.14
CA GLU A 209 -15.69 22.03 -8.29
C GLU A 209 -17.07 21.95 -8.95
N ASP A 210 -17.75 20.83 -8.71
CA ASP A 210 -19.20 20.61 -8.89
C ASP A 210 -19.93 21.45 -9.96
N GLY A 211 -20.13 20.85 -11.13
CA GLY A 211 -21.24 21.21 -12.02
C GLY A 211 -21.14 22.58 -12.69
N ALA A 212 -20.02 22.90 -13.33
CA ALA A 212 -19.88 24.16 -14.08
C ALA A 212 -20.12 23.98 -15.58
N LEU A 213 -21.11 24.71 -16.11
CA LEU A 213 -21.22 25.13 -17.51
C LEU A 213 -19.90 25.79 -17.95
N TRP A 214 -19.41 25.47 -19.15
CA TRP A 214 -18.24 26.13 -19.75
C TRP A 214 -18.60 26.88 -21.03
N LYS A 215 -18.19 28.13 -21.20
CA LYS A 215 -18.07 28.76 -22.54
C LYS A 215 -16.61 28.71 -22.99
N PRO A 216 -16.31 28.27 -24.22
CA PRO A 216 -14.95 28.08 -24.67
C PRO A 216 -14.22 29.42 -24.81
N LEU A 217 -13.20 29.63 -23.98
CA LEU A 217 -12.16 30.62 -24.26
C LEU A 217 -11.45 30.21 -25.55
N ARG A 218 -11.86 30.82 -26.66
CA ARG A 218 -11.04 30.92 -27.87
C ARG A 218 -9.79 31.72 -27.51
N HIS A 219 -8.68 31.05 -27.26
CA HIS A 219 -7.37 31.66 -27.46
C HIS A 219 -6.40 30.62 -28.04
N PRO A 220 -5.83 30.86 -29.23
CA PRO A 220 -4.81 29.96 -29.78
C PRO A 220 -3.51 30.20 -29.02
N ARG A 221 -3.09 29.25 -28.17
CA ARG A 221 -1.69 29.17 -27.76
C ARG A 221 -0.96 28.27 -28.75
N LEU A 222 -0.25 28.94 -29.65
CA LEU A 222 0.78 28.40 -30.53
C LEU A 222 1.80 27.60 -29.70
N TYR A 223 1.82 26.28 -29.86
CA TYR A 223 2.99 25.48 -29.53
C TYR A 223 3.95 25.50 -30.73
N ARG A 224 5.03 26.30 -30.63
CA ARG A 224 6.18 26.18 -31.55
C ARG A 224 6.92 24.88 -31.23
N HIS A 225 6.84 23.91 -32.15
CA HIS A 225 7.82 22.84 -32.22
C HIS A 225 9.21 23.45 -32.50
N ARG A 226 10.18 23.22 -31.62
CA ARG A 226 11.61 23.32 -31.97
C ARG A 226 12.06 21.94 -32.47
N PRO A 227 12.65 21.81 -33.67
CA PRO A 227 13.32 20.58 -34.06
C PRO A 227 14.69 20.48 -33.38
N CYS A 228 15.08 19.27 -33.00
CA CYS A 228 16.42 18.94 -32.49
C CYS A 228 17.47 19.09 -33.61
N PRO A 229 18.67 19.60 -33.33
CA PRO A 229 19.77 19.56 -34.29
C PRO A 229 20.38 18.16 -34.37
N HIS A 230 20.79 17.78 -35.59
CA HIS A 230 21.63 16.62 -35.89
C HIS A 230 23.04 16.76 -35.32
#